data_AF-A0A7S2F0G5-F1
#
_entry.id   AF-A0A7S2F0G5-F1
#
_cell.length_a   1.000
_cell.length_b   1.000
_cell.length_c   1.000
_cell.angle_alpha   90.00
_cell.angle_beta   90.00
_cell.angle_gamma   90.00
#
_symmetry.space_group_name_H-M   'P 1'
#
loop_
_entity.id
_entity.type
_entity.pdbx_description
1 polymer ?
#
loop_
_entity_poly.entity_id
_entity_poly.type
_entity_poly.pdbx_seq_one_letter_code
_entity_poly.pdbx_strand_id
1 'polypeptide(L)'
;MMHRNNETGVSWHTAELLDGKDQNPLRAWAWTFWEAEVPIPEGSAEKGFAEFHCRATDASYATQPEKAECIWNLRGLNNTSWHKITVQVTHESDDDDDDADEE
;
A
#
# COMPACT_ATOMS: atom_id res chain seq x y z
N MET A 1 -1.37 6.31 0.14
CA MET A 1 -0.70 5.03 0.47
C MET A 1 0.47 5.29 1.41
N MET A 2 0.82 4.37 2.31
CA MET A 2 1.99 4.42 3.20
C MET A 2 2.87 3.19 2.94
N HIS A 3 4.18 3.37 2.91
CA HIS A 3 5.12 2.27 3.06
C HIS A 3 6.01 2.57 4.28
N ARG A 4 6.41 1.53 5.01
CA ARG A 4 7.33 1.69 6.15
C ARG A 4 8.74 1.36 5.66
N ASN A 5 9.62 2.36 5.56
CA ASN A 5 11.06 2.12 5.41
C ASN A 5 11.67 1.89 6.80
N ASN A 6 12.54 0.89 6.93
CA ASN A 6 13.08 0.45 8.21
C ASN A 6 14.16 1.38 8.78
N GLU A 7 14.61 2.39 8.04
CA GLU A 7 15.75 3.23 8.45
C GLU A 7 15.39 4.69 8.73
N THR A 8 14.32 5.25 8.15
CA THR A 8 14.02 6.70 8.23
C THR A 8 12.60 7.07 8.69
N GLY A 9 11.78 6.07 9.06
CA GLY A 9 10.43 6.31 9.57
C GLY A 9 9.33 6.04 8.54
N VAL A 10 8.10 6.39 8.92
CA VAL A 10 6.90 6.16 8.12
C VAL A 10 6.75 7.25 7.06
N SER A 11 6.72 6.89 5.77
CA SER A 11 6.46 7.81 4.66
C SER A 11 5.05 7.61 4.09
N TRP A 12 4.42 8.72 3.70
CA TRP A 12 3.13 8.74 3.02
C TRP A 12 3.28 9.25 1.59
N HIS A 13 2.74 8.50 0.64
CA HIS A 13 2.63 8.89 -0.76
C HIS A 13 1.16 9.17 -1.09
N THR A 14 0.91 10.31 -1.72
CA THR A 14 -0.43 10.65 -2.20
C THR A 14 -0.74 9.79 -3.42
N ALA A 15 -1.89 9.12 -3.40
CA ALA A 15 -2.38 8.36 -4.54
C ALA A 15 -3.05 9.30 -5.54
N GLU A 16 -2.95 8.95 -6.83
CA GLU A 16 -3.80 9.55 -7.84
C GLU A 16 -5.22 8.99 -7.71
N LEU A 17 -6.20 9.88 -7.67
CA LEU A 17 -7.61 9.50 -7.70
C LEU A 17 -8.03 9.35 -9.17
N LEU A 18 -8.69 8.23 -9.46
CA LEU A 18 -9.16 7.83 -10.78
C LEU A 18 -10.69 8.00 -10.85
N ASP A 19 -11.39 7.01 -11.40
CA ASP A 19 -12.84 6.99 -11.51
C ASP A 19 -13.51 7.25 -10.16
N GLY A 20 -14.50 8.15 -10.16
CA GLY A 20 -15.24 8.55 -8.98
C GLY A 20 -14.69 9.80 -8.27
N LYS A 21 -13.55 10.35 -8.69
CA LYS A 21 -12.95 11.56 -8.09
C LYS A 21 -13.79 12.83 -8.28
N ASP A 22 -14.49 12.94 -9.41
CA ASP A 22 -15.26 14.14 -9.78
C ASP A 22 -16.73 14.07 -9.33
N GLN A 23 -17.06 13.09 -8.46
CA GLN A 23 -18.40 13.00 -7.88
C GLN A 23 -18.71 14.26 -7.05
N ASN A 24 -19.98 14.67 -7.05
CA ASN A 24 -20.43 15.75 -6.19
C ASN A 24 -20.12 15.38 -4.72
N PRO A 25 -19.41 16.21 -3.94
CA PRO A 25 -19.00 15.87 -2.58
C PRO A 25 -20.16 15.51 -1.63
N LEU A 26 -21.37 15.99 -1.92
CA LEU A 26 -22.58 15.71 -1.13
C LEU A 26 -23.39 14.51 -1.65
N ARG A 27 -22.95 13.90 -2.77
CA ARG A 27 -23.63 12.79 -3.45
C ARG A 27 -22.63 11.78 -4.04
N ALA A 28 -21.50 11.58 -3.37
CA ALA A 28 -20.49 10.60 -3.75
C ALA A 28 -20.87 9.22 -3.22
N TRP A 29 -21.81 8.56 -3.90
CA TRP A 29 -22.34 7.25 -3.49
C TRP A 29 -21.48 6.08 -3.96
N ALA A 30 -20.72 6.28 -5.04
CA ALA A 30 -19.82 5.29 -5.59
C ALA A 30 -18.42 5.45 -4.99
N TRP A 31 -17.65 4.37 -5.04
CA TRP A 31 -16.25 4.38 -4.64
C TRP A 31 -15.43 5.28 -5.58
N THR A 32 -14.34 5.81 -5.04
CA THR A 32 -13.28 6.44 -5.83
C THR A 32 -12.14 5.45 -5.95
N PHE A 33 -11.84 5.05 -7.18
CA PHE A 33 -10.66 4.25 -7.47
C PHE A 33 -9.40 5.11 -7.37
N TRP A 34 -8.28 4.48 -7.06
CA TRP A 34 -7.01 5.19 -6.89
C TRP A 34 -5.85 4.27 -7.23
N GLU A 35 -4.73 4.87 -7.61
CA GLU A 35 -3.47 4.19 -7.85
C GLU A 35 -2.30 5.01 -7.31
N ALA A 36 -1.18 4.36 -7.06
CA ALA A 36 0.03 5.03 -6.60
C ALA A 36 1.26 4.25 -7.04
N GLU A 37 2.22 4.95 -7.64
CA GLU A 37 3.57 4.46 -7.81
C GLU A 37 4.37 4.80 -6.55
N VAL A 38 4.89 3.78 -5.88
CA VAL A 38 5.65 3.95 -4.63
C VAL A 38 6.99 3.24 -4.74
N PRO A 39 8.09 3.86 -4.26
CA PRO A 39 9.37 3.19 -4.23
C PRO A 39 9.32 1.98 -3.30
N ILE A 40 10.02 0.92 -3.68
CA ILE A 40 10.20 -0.25 -2.81
C ILE A 40 11.03 0.21 -1.59
N PRO A 41 10.62 -0.12 -0.34
CA PRO A 41 11.37 0.27 0.84
C PRO A 41 12.81 -0.29 0.82
N GLU A 42 13.77 0.49 1.32
CA GLU A 42 15.16 0.04 1.42
C GLU A 42 15.28 -1.21 2.32
N GLY A 43 16.17 -2.12 1.92
CA GLY A 43 16.33 -3.42 2.57
C GLY A 43 15.17 -4.40 2.38
N SER A 44 14.13 -4.06 1.60
CA SER A 44 13.07 -5.03 1.28
C SER A 44 13.55 -6.17 0.38
N ALA A 45 14.53 -5.93 -0.50
CA ALA A 45 15.16 -6.97 -1.31
C ALA A 45 15.90 -7.99 -0.43
N GLU A 46 16.69 -7.52 0.54
CA GLU A 46 17.40 -8.38 1.49
C GLU A 46 16.44 -9.18 2.39
N LYS A 47 15.30 -8.58 2.77
CA LYS A 47 14.27 -9.25 3.58
C LYS A 47 13.39 -10.19 2.76
N GLY A 48 13.39 -10.06 1.43
CA GLY A 48 12.49 -10.78 0.53
C GLY A 48 11.02 -10.34 0.60
N PHE A 49 10.69 -9.27 1.34
CA PHE A 49 9.33 -8.74 1.44
C PHE A 49 9.27 -7.23 1.75
N ALA A 50 8.13 -6.64 1.42
CA ALA A 50 7.78 -5.25 1.72
C ALA A 50 6.35 -5.15 2.27
N GLU A 51 6.15 -4.24 3.23
CA GLU A 51 4.81 -3.95 3.80
C GLU A 51 4.28 -2.61 3.32
N PHE A 52 3.02 -2.61 2.88
CA PHE A 52 2.30 -1.42 2.42
C PHE A 52 0.98 -1.27 3.15
N HIS A 53 0.61 -0.02 3.39
CA HIS A 53 -0.63 0.37 4.04
C HIS A 53 -1.42 1.33 3.15
N CYS A 54 -2.75 1.27 3.20
CA CYS A 54 -3.59 2.30 2.61
C CYS A 54 -4.60 2.86 3.60
N ARG A 55 -4.91 4.15 3.44
CA ARG A 55 -5.95 4.86 4.18
C ARG A 55 -6.53 5.95 3.28
N ALA A 56 -7.76 6.34 3.57
CA ALA A 56 -8.46 7.45 2.94
C ALA A 56 -8.98 8.45 3.98
N THR A 57 -9.30 9.66 3.50
CA THR A 57 -9.96 10.72 4.24
C THR A 57 -11.13 11.22 3.40
N ASP A 58 -12.27 11.48 4.02
CA ASP A 58 -13.45 12.00 3.33
C ASP A 58 -13.58 13.54 3.39
N ALA A 59 -14.63 14.09 2.80
CA ALA A 59 -14.91 15.53 2.78
C ALA A 59 -15.18 16.13 4.18
N SER A 60 -15.51 15.29 5.17
CA SER A 60 -15.69 15.70 6.57
C SER A 60 -14.42 15.54 7.40
N TYR A 61 -13.29 15.20 6.75
CA TYR A 61 -12.00 14.90 7.39
C TYR A 61 -12.05 13.68 8.32
N ALA A 62 -13.00 12.77 8.14
CA ALA A 62 -13.01 11.51 8.88
C ALA A 62 -11.80 10.65 8.48
N THR A 63 -11.14 10.06 9.46
CA THR A 63 -9.95 9.21 9.26
C THR A 63 -10.20 7.79 9.74
N GLN A 64 -9.44 6.87 9.16
CA GLN A 64 -9.46 5.46 9.54
C GLN A 64 -8.51 5.17 10.71
N PRO A 65 -8.86 4.26 11.62
CA PRO A 65 -7.97 3.83 12.70
C PRO A 65 -6.81 2.99 12.17
N GLU A 66 -5.66 3.05 12.84
CA GLU A 66 -4.45 2.35 12.40
C GLU A 66 -4.54 0.83 12.57
N LYS A 67 -5.13 0.36 13.67
CA LYS A 67 -5.14 -1.06 14.05
C LYS A 67 -6.56 -1.56 14.27
N ALA A 68 -6.84 -2.77 13.76
CA ALA A 68 -8.12 -3.45 13.95
C ALA A 68 -8.43 -3.73 15.43
N GLU A 69 -7.39 -3.93 16.25
CA GLU A 69 -7.48 -4.17 17.70
C GLU A 69 -8.25 -3.06 18.42
N CYS A 70 -8.09 -1.81 17.97
CA CYS A 70 -8.74 -0.64 18.58
C CYS A 70 -10.25 -0.57 18.31
N ILE A 71 -10.75 -1.28 17.29
CA ILE A 71 -12.15 -1.26 16.85
C ILE A 71 -12.78 -2.65 16.87
N TRP A 72 -12.14 -3.59 17.57
CA TRP A 72 -12.59 -4.97 17.63
C TRP A 72 -14.01 -5.04 18.23
N ASN A 73 -14.81 -5.93 17.66
CA ASN A 73 -16.10 -6.30 18.23
C ASN A 73 -16.39 -7.77 17.95
N LEU A 74 -17.21 -8.38 18.81
CA LEU A 74 -17.55 -9.81 18.75
C LEU A 74 -18.14 -10.25 17.39
N ARG A 75 -18.79 -9.34 16.66
CA ARG A 75 -19.41 -9.63 15.37
C ARG A 75 -18.48 -9.41 14.17
N GLY A 76 -17.29 -8.84 14.38
CA GLY A 76 -16.36 -8.52 13.30
C GLY A 76 -16.86 -7.46 12.30
N LEU A 77 -17.84 -6.64 12.69
CA LEU A 77 -18.44 -5.63 11.80
C LEU A 77 -17.67 -4.31 11.83
N ASN A 78 -17.84 -3.49 10.80
CA ASN A 78 -17.30 -2.13 10.73
C ASN A 78 -15.77 -2.04 10.94
N ASN A 79 -15.03 -3.03 10.44
CA ASN A 79 -13.58 -2.94 10.41
C ASN A 79 -13.14 -2.00 9.29
N THR A 80 -12.90 -0.74 9.66
CA THR A 80 -12.40 0.30 8.76
C THR A 80 -10.93 0.64 9.02
N SER A 81 -10.21 -0.21 9.75
CA SER A 81 -8.78 0.01 10.01
C SER A 81 -7.96 0.02 8.72
N TRP A 82 -6.75 0.60 8.78
CA TRP A 82 -5.88 0.66 7.61
C TRP A 82 -5.63 -0.75 7.07
N HIS A 83 -5.87 -0.92 5.77
CA HIS A 83 -5.57 -2.19 5.13
C HIS A 83 -4.04 -2.29 4.96
N LYS A 84 -3.48 -3.42 5.41
CA LYS A 84 -2.06 -3.75 5.28
C LYS A 84 -1.90 -4.93 4.34
N ILE A 85 -0.99 -4.80 3.37
CA ILE A 85 -0.55 -5.90 2.53
C ILE A 85 0.95 -6.12 2.71
N THR A 86 1.37 -7.38 2.58
CA THR A 86 2.78 -7.76 2.54
C THR A 86 3.02 -8.43 1.19
N VAL A 87 3.98 -7.91 0.44
CA VAL A 87 4.35 -8.43 -0.88
C VAL A 87 5.75 -9.02 -0.83
N GLN A 88 5.99 -10.09 -1.60
CA GLN A 88 7.33 -10.64 -1.77
C GLN A 88 8.12 -9.78 -2.75
N VAL A 89 9.41 -9.61 -2.47
CA VAL A 89 10.35 -8.86 -3.33
C VAL A 89 11.43 -9.82 -3.78
N THR A 90 11.52 -10.04 -5.09
CA THR A 90 12.55 -10.88 -5.72
C THR A 90 13.58 -9.99 -6.40
N HIS A 91 14.85 -10.37 -6.30
CA HIS A 91 15.93 -9.79 -7.10
C HIS A 91 16.13 -10.71 -8.31
N GLU A 92 15.84 -10.25 -9.52
CA GLU A 92 16.33 -10.92 -10.72
C GLU A 92 17.83 -10.63 -10.81
N SER A 93 18.66 -11.65 -10.64
CA SER A 93 20.08 -11.61 -10.97
C SER A 93 20.22 -12.03 -12.43
N ASP A 94 20.69 -11.13 -13.28
CA ASP A 94 21.06 -11.39 -14.69
C ASP A 94 22.35 -12.25 -14.77
N ASP A 95 22.38 -13.43 -14.15
CA ASP A 95 23.52 -14.36 -14.14
C ASP A 95 23.33 -15.55 -15.10
N ASP A 96 22.55 -15.38 -16.18
CA ASP A 96 22.39 -16.37 -17.26
C ASP A 96 22.98 -15.82 -18.57
N ASP A 97 24.30 -15.92 -18.79
CA ASP A 97 24.95 -16.09 -20.11
C ASP A 97 26.49 -16.02 -20.01
N ASP A 98 27.14 -17.01 -19.39
CA ASP A 98 28.61 -17.14 -19.47
C ASP A 98 29.09 -18.60 -19.47
N ASP A 99 28.38 -19.50 -20.15
CA ASP A 99 28.90 -20.85 -20.40
C ASP A 99 28.54 -21.39 -21.80
N ALA A 100 29.62 -21.77 -22.49
CA ALA A 100 29.75 -22.68 -23.63
C ALA A 100 29.44 -22.14 -25.05
N ASP A 101 30.52 -21.77 -25.74
CA ASP A 101 30.89 -22.42 -27.01
C ASP A 101 32.40 -22.22 -27.30
N GLU A 102 33.25 -22.91 -26.52
CA GLU A 102 34.56 -23.36 -27.01
C GLU A 102 34.47 -24.89 -27.22
N GLU A 103 34.21 -25.33 -28.47
CA GLU A 103 34.90 -26.43 -29.17
C GLU A 103 34.63 -26.39 -30.68
#